data_AF-A0A376BLW2-F1
#
_entry.id   AF-A0A376BLW2-F1
#
_cell.length_a   1.000
_cell.length_b   1.000
_cell.length_c   1.000
_cell.angle_alpha   90.00
_cell.angle_beta   90.00
_cell.angle_gamma   90.00
#
_symmetry.space_group_name_H-M   'P 1'
#
loop_
_entity.id
_entity.type
_entity.pdbx_description
1 polymer ?
#
loop_
_entity_poly.entity_id
_entity_poly.type
_entity_poly.pdbx_seq_one_letter_code
_entity_poly.pdbx_strand_id
1 'polypeptide(L)'
;MKSLKQLFTALCLWALWFGLTVVLAQTFKMLNTTHYQSGDTPDKPFRVAILAADGSRYAVPFQEAQTMPEVWNRQPEKPCQQEDCLFQADDGSLIFHNEGALWYSESRYRIVGNRLEPVSHVVFNVGDVFFAGIGAFILLKLGKYGFYRWRYRRAPEQLAAYHRAVWASVKRWLIWVAVLVLFILGINILSQVA
;
A
#
# COMPACT_ATOMS: atom_id res chain seq x y z
N MET A 1 36.50 6.48 -15.92
CA MET A 1 35.50 7.58 -15.86
C MET A 1 34.13 7.26 -16.47
N LYS A 2 34.01 6.58 -17.62
CA LYS A 2 32.68 6.20 -18.19
C LYS A 2 31.86 5.26 -17.29
N SER A 3 32.52 4.28 -16.64
CA SER A 3 31.87 3.34 -15.72
C SER A 3 31.30 4.01 -14.46
N LEU A 4 32.01 4.98 -13.88
CA LEU A 4 31.56 5.70 -12.69
C LEU A 4 30.31 6.55 -12.96
N LYS A 5 30.25 7.23 -14.11
CA LYS A 5 29.06 8.00 -14.54
C LYS A 5 27.85 7.09 -14.78
N GLN A 6 28.07 5.91 -15.38
CA GLN A 6 27.01 4.92 -15.60
C GLN A 6 26.49 4.34 -14.27
N LEU A 7 27.37 4.03 -13.32
CA LEU A 7 27.01 3.57 -11.99
C LEU A 7 26.18 4.63 -11.24
N PHE A 8 26.64 5.88 -11.23
CA PHE A 8 25.93 6.98 -10.59
C PHE A 8 24.54 7.20 -11.21
N THR A 9 24.45 7.17 -12.54
CA THR A 9 23.16 7.28 -13.24
C THR A 9 22.23 6.13 -12.89
N ALA A 10 22.74 4.90 -12.80
CA ALA A 10 21.96 3.75 -12.38
C ALA A 10 21.46 3.90 -10.93
N LEU A 11 22.31 4.33 -10.00
CA LEU A 11 21.94 4.59 -8.61
C LEU A 11 20.85 5.67 -8.50
N CYS A 12 20.96 6.77 -9.25
CA CYS A 12 19.92 7.80 -9.27
C CYS A 12 18.58 7.27 -9.80
N LEU A 13 18.60 6.41 -10.82
CA LEU A 13 17.39 5.80 -11.36
C LEU A 13 16.76 4.81 -10.36
N TRP A 14 17.58 4.05 -9.64
CA TRP A 14 17.13 3.18 -8.56
C TRP A 14 16.51 3.98 -7.42
N ALA A 15 17.19 5.03 -6.94
CA ALA A 15 16.67 5.90 -5.89
C ALA A 15 15.35 6.57 -6.30
N LEU A 16 15.25 7.04 -7.55
CA LEU A 16 14.03 7.62 -8.09
C LEU A 16 12.91 6.58 -8.16
N TRP A 17 13.21 5.35 -8.59
CA TRP A 17 12.23 4.27 -8.61
C TRP A 17 11.73 3.94 -7.21
N PHE A 18 12.63 3.77 -6.23
CA PHE A 18 12.25 3.54 -4.83
C PHE A 18 11.38 4.67 -4.28
N GLY A 19 11.77 5.93 -4.49
CA GLY A 19 10.99 7.08 -4.05
C GLY A 19 9.58 7.08 -4.65
N LEU A 20 9.46 6.77 -5.95
CA LEU A 20 8.16 6.73 -6.62
C LEU A 20 7.29 5.54 -6.15
N THR A 21 7.92 4.40 -5.86
CA THR A 21 7.25 3.23 -5.26
C THR A 21 6.66 3.58 -3.90
N VAL A 22 7.41 4.28 -3.04
CA VAL A 22 6.92 4.73 -1.72
C VAL A 22 5.72 5.68 -1.88
N VAL A 23 5.81 6.65 -2.80
CA VAL A 23 4.71 7.60 -3.06
C VAL A 23 3.45 6.88 -3.55
N LEU A 24 3.60 5.95 -4.49
CA LEU A 24 2.47 5.17 -5.01
C LEU A 24 1.88 4.24 -3.95
N ALA A 25 2.71 3.59 -3.14
CA ALA A 25 2.26 2.74 -2.04
C ALA A 25 1.43 3.54 -1.02
N GLN A 26 1.88 4.74 -0.65
CA GLN A 26 1.11 5.64 0.21
C GLN A 26 -0.19 6.10 -0.46
N THR A 27 -0.17 6.36 -1.76
CA THR A 27 -1.39 6.70 -2.52
C THR A 27 -2.38 5.54 -2.51
N PHE A 28 -1.93 4.29 -2.68
CA PHE A 28 -2.78 3.11 -2.56
C PHE A 28 -3.32 2.91 -1.15
N LYS A 29 -2.50 3.14 -0.11
CA LYS A 29 -2.97 3.14 1.28
C LYS A 29 -4.13 4.13 1.45
N MET A 30 -3.97 5.37 0.99
CA MET A 30 -5.01 6.40 1.07
C MET A 30 -6.28 6.02 0.28
N LEU A 31 -6.14 5.51 -0.95
CA LEU A 31 -7.27 5.10 -1.79
C LEU A 31 -8.02 3.88 -1.23
N ASN A 32 -7.32 2.97 -0.56
CA ASN A 32 -7.91 1.80 0.10
C ASN A 32 -8.43 2.12 1.52
N THR A 33 -8.23 3.34 2.01
CA THR A 33 -8.76 3.74 3.31
C THR A 33 -10.25 4.01 3.19
N THR A 34 -11.04 3.22 3.91
CA THR A 34 -12.47 3.45 4.06
C THR A 34 -12.68 4.47 5.17
N HIS A 35 -13.52 5.48 4.91
CA HIS A 35 -13.88 6.50 5.88
C HIS A 35 -15.34 6.34 6.29
N TYR A 36 -15.59 6.41 7.59
CA TYR A 36 -16.92 6.25 8.17
C TYR A 36 -17.40 7.59 8.75
N GLN A 37 -18.69 7.87 8.58
CA GLN A 37 -19.38 8.96 9.25
C GLN A 37 -19.87 8.55 10.63
N SER A 38 -20.29 9.53 11.42
CA SER A 38 -20.88 9.29 12.73
C SER A 38 -22.15 8.46 12.58
N GLY A 39 -22.24 7.35 13.31
CA GLY A 39 -23.35 6.41 13.26
C GLY A 39 -23.28 5.36 12.15
N ASP A 40 -22.26 5.36 11.29
CA ASP A 40 -22.07 4.31 10.30
C ASP A 40 -21.73 2.98 10.97
N THR A 41 -22.31 1.89 10.43
CA THR A 41 -21.92 0.53 10.78
C THR A 41 -20.86 0.05 9.80
N PRO A 42 -19.64 -0.20 10.26
CA PRO A 42 -18.52 -0.55 9.41
C PRO A 42 -18.58 -2.00 8.90
N ASP A 43 -18.15 -2.16 7.65
CA ASP A 43 -18.43 -3.34 6.82
C ASP A 43 -17.62 -4.59 7.24
N LYS A 44 -16.50 -4.38 7.92
CA LYS A 44 -15.58 -5.45 8.36
C LYS A 44 -15.45 -5.42 9.87
N PRO A 45 -15.38 -6.57 10.56
CA PRO A 45 -15.10 -6.58 12.00
C PRO A 45 -13.68 -6.05 12.24
N PHE A 46 -13.55 -5.16 13.23
CA PHE A 46 -12.28 -4.64 13.73
C PHE A 46 -12.07 -5.18 15.14
N ARG A 47 -10.84 -5.13 15.64
CA ARG A 47 -10.53 -5.51 17.02
C ARG A 47 -10.23 -4.26 17.82
N VAL A 48 -10.76 -4.19 19.02
CA VAL A 48 -10.47 -3.14 20.00
C VAL A 48 -9.85 -3.81 21.21
N ALA A 49 -8.65 -3.39 21.59
CA ALA A 49 -8.05 -3.84 22.84
C ALA A 49 -8.69 -3.08 24.00
N ILE A 50 -9.31 -3.82 24.93
CA ILE A 50 -9.92 -3.29 26.14
C ILE A 50 -9.00 -3.62 27.32
N LEU A 51 -8.76 -2.64 28.18
CA LEU A 51 -8.18 -2.85 29.50
C LEU A 51 -9.33 -2.90 30.52
N ALA A 52 -9.50 -4.03 31.20
CA ALA A 52 -10.50 -4.19 32.25
C ALA A 52 -10.02 -3.59 33.60
N ALA A 53 -10.92 -3.44 34.57
CA ALA A 53 -10.61 -2.88 35.89
C ALA A 53 -9.55 -3.66 36.67
N ASP A 54 -9.43 -4.96 36.39
CA ASP A 54 -8.44 -5.86 36.99
C ASP A 54 -7.07 -5.79 36.28
N GLY A 55 -6.91 -4.88 35.31
CA GLY A 55 -5.68 -4.70 34.53
C GLY A 55 -5.48 -5.73 33.41
N SER A 56 -6.44 -6.64 33.21
CA SER A 56 -6.37 -7.62 32.13
C SER A 56 -6.71 -7.01 30.77
N ARG A 57 -6.13 -7.57 29.70
CA ARG A 57 -6.26 -7.08 28.32
C ARG A 57 -7.05 -8.08 27.49
N TYR A 58 -8.10 -7.61 26.84
CA TYR A 58 -8.91 -8.44 25.94
C TYR A 58 -9.08 -7.76 24.58
N ALA A 59 -8.80 -8.48 23.49
CA ALA A 59 -9.12 -8.02 22.15
C ALA A 59 -10.58 -8.39 21.84
N VAL A 60 -11.45 -7.38 21.77
CA VAL A 60 -12.86 -7.58 21.47
C VAL A 60 -13.13 -7.27 20.01
N PRO A 61 -13.77 -8.18 19.24
CA PRO A 61 -14.25 -7.87 17.92
C PRO A 61 -15.36 -6.81 18.03
N PHE A 62 -15.08 -5.64 17.49
CA PHE A 62 -15.97 -4.50 17.40
C PHE A 62 -16.46 -4.45 15.94
N GLN A 63 -17.77 -4.47 15.72
CA GLN A 63 -18.36 -4.45 14.37
C GLN A 63 -19.53 -3.46 14.28
N GLU A 64 -20.05 -2.99 15.42
CA GLU A 64 -21.12 -2.01 15.53
C GLU A 64 -20.74 -0.96 16.60
N ALA A 65 -21.40 0.21 16.57
CA ALA A 65 -21.26 1.23 17.60
C ALA A 65 -21.83 0.71 18.94
N GLN A 66 -21.01 0.02 19.73
CA GLN A 66 -21.42 -0.46 21.04
C GLN A 66 -21.18 0.61 22.12
N THR A 67 -22.11 0.66 23.07
CA THR A 67 -21.94 1.40 24.33
C THR A 67 -20.75 0.81 25.06
N MET A 68 -19.73 1.61 25.37
CA MET A 68 -18.57 1.16 26.13
C MET A 68 -19.02 0.66 27.51
N PRO A 69 -18.63 -0.54 27.94
CA PRO A 69 -18.66 -0.92 29.35
C PRO A 69 -18.01 0.18 30.21
N GLU A 70 -18.58 0.50 31.37
CA GLU A 70 -18.14 1.57 32.30
C GLU A 70 -16.66 1.50 32.73
N VAL A 71 -15.97 0.41 32.40
CA VAL A 71 -14.69 0.00 32.98
C VAL A 71 -13.50 0.24 32.05
N TRP A 72 -13.67 0.99 30.95
CA TRP A 72 -12.59 1.17 29.99
C TRP A 72 -11.62 2.24 30.49
N ASN A 73 -10.42 1.79 30.88
CA ASN A 73 -9.34 2.72 31.17
C ASN A 73 -8.84 3.30 29.84
N ARG A 74 -9.08 4.59 29.61
CA ARG A 74 -8.88 5.27 28.31
C ARG A 74 -7.41 5.58 27.99
N GLN A 75 -6.49 5.19 28.88
CA GLN A 75 -5.08 5.52 28.75
C GLN A 75 -4.30 4.37 28.12
N PRO A 76 -3.53 4.61 27.04
CA PRO A 76 -2.54 3.66 26.57
C PRO A 76 -1.46 3.54 27.64
N GLU A 77 -1.32 2.37 28.24
CA GLU A 77 -0.53 2.19 29.47
C GLU A 77 0.98 2.32 29.21
N LYS A 78 1.47 2.10 27.98
CA LYS A 78 2.89 2.14 27.56
C LYS A 78 3.05 2.40 26.04
N PRO A 79 4.23 2.85 25.56
CA PRO A 79 4.54 2.86 24.13
C PRO A 79 4.44 1.43 23.59
N CYS A 80 3.45 1.21 22.74
CA CYS A 80 3.12 -0.07 22.15
C CYS A 80 4.23 -0.53 21.18
N GLN A 81 4.86 -1.68 21.48
CA GLN A 81 5.93 -2.30 20.69
C GLN A 81 5.51 -3.68 20.10
N GLN A 82 4.22 -4.01 20.06
CA GLN A 82 3.71 -5.34 19.69
C GLN A 82 2.80 -5.31 18.47
N GLU A 83 2.58 -6.48 17.86
CA GLU A 83 1.85 -6.72 16.60
C GLU A 83 0.35 -6.34 16.66
N ASP A 84 -0.25 -6.22 17.85
CA ASP A 84 -1.64 -5.80 18.08
C ASP A 84 -1.70 -4.71 19.15
N CYS A 85 -1.88 -3.44 18.76
CA CYS A 85 -1.70 -2.31 19.66
C CYS A 85 -2.74 -1.20 19.50
N LEU A 86 -3.23 -0.67 20.63
CA LEU A 86 -4.11 0.49 20.70
C LEU A 86 -3.34 1.72 21.19
N PHE A 87 -3.43 2.81 20.44
CA PHE A 87 -2.81 4.09 20.74
C PHE A 87 -3.90 5.16 20.89
N GLN A 88 -3.65 6.16 21.72
CA GLN A 88 -4.44 7.39 21.71
C GLN A 88 -3.67 8.45 20.93
N ALA A 89 -4.28 9.01 19.90
CA ALA A 89 -3.73 10.12 19.13
C ALA A 89 -3.89 11.45 19.87
N ASP A 90 -3.14 12.47 19.44
CA ASP A 90 -3.12 13.80 20.06
C ASP A 90 -4.50 14.49 20.07
N ASP A 91 -5.37 14.13 19.12
CA ASP A 91 -6.74 14.62 19.01
C ASP A 91 -7.73 13.85 19.90
N GLY A 92 -7.24 12.93 20.73
CA GLY A 92 -8.03 12.08 21.61
C GLY A 92 -8.69 10.88 20.92
N SER A 93 -8.49 10.71 19.60
CA SER A 93 -8.95 9.52 18.87
C SER A 93 -8.14 8.29 19.26
N LEU A 94 -8.74 7.10 19.14
CA LEU A 94 -8.04 5.84 19.36
C LEU A 94 -7.62 5.26 18.01
N ILE A 95 -6.42 4.69 17.92
CA ILE A 95 -5.88 4.03 16.73
C ILE A 95 -5.50 2.61 17.11
N PHE A 96 -6.10 1.63 16.45
CA PHE A 96 -5.73 0.23 16.55
C PHE A 96 -4.87 -0.18 15.36
N HIS A 97 -3.71 -0.72 15.66
CA HIS A 97 -2.71 -1.22 14.72
C HIS A 97 -2.68 -2.74 14.84
N ASN A 98 -2.84 -3.45 13.73
CA ASN A 98 -2.58 -4.88 13.65
C ASN A 98 -1.62 -5.14 12.49
N GLU A 99 -0.48 -5.73 12.80
CA GLU A 99 0.57 -6.07 11.84
C GLU A 99 0.76 -7.59 11.79
N GLY A 100 0.83 -8.13 10.58
CA GLY A 100 1.28 -9.49 10.31
C GLY A 100 2.46 -9.48 9.35
N ALA A 101 3.07 -10.65 9.12
CA ALA A 101 4.32 -10.75 8.36
C ALA A 101 4.29 -10.13 6.93
N LEU A 102 3.12 -10.04 6.29
CA LEU A 102 2.97 -9.53 4.92
C LEU A 102 1.84 -8.50 4.77
N TRP A 103 1.24 -8.07 5.88
CA TRP A 103 0.08 -7.19 5.86
C TRP A 103 0.01 -6.34 7.12
N TYR A 104 -0.68 -5.22 6.99
CA TYR A 104 -0.89 -4.22 8.01
C TYR A 104 -2.33 -3.76 7.96
N SER A 105 -2.97 -3.55 9.11
CA SER A 105 -4.25 -2.89 9.21
C SER A 105 -4.27 -1.82 10.29
N GLU A 106 -4.92 -0.71 9.98
CA GLU A 106 -5.08 0.42 10.87
C GLU A 106 -6.57 0.74 10.97
N SER A 107 -7.06 0.90 12.20
CA SER A 107 -8.45 1.31 12.46
C SER A 107 -8.43 2.50 13.41
N ARG A 108 -9.09 3.60 13.02
CA ARG A 108 -9.18 4.82 13.84
C ARG A 108 -10.60 5.00 14.36
N TYR A 109 -10.72 5.47 15.59
CA TYR A 109 -11.97 5.63 16.32
C TYR A 109 -12.05 6.98 16.99
N ARG A 110 -13.26 7.53 17.04
CA ARG A 110 -13.58 8.71 17.87
C ARG A 110 -14.38 8.26 19.09
N ILE A 111 -14.08 8.88 20.22
CA ILE A 111 -14.90 8.72 21.44
C ILE A 111 -15.97 9.81 21.42
N VAL A 112 -17.25 9.40 21.41
CA VAL A 112 -18.41 10.30 21.47
C VAL A 112 -19.25 9.90 22.69
N GLY A 113 -19.16 10.67 23.77
CA GLY A 113 -19.81 10.32 25.04
C GLY A 113 -19.28 9.01 25.62
N ASN A 114 -20.13 7.98 25.69
CA ASN A 114 -19.78 6.62 26.10
C ASN A 114 -19.74 5.63 24.92
N ARG A 115 -19.66 6.11 23.69
CA ARG A 115 -19.63 5.29 22.48
C ARG A 115 -18.32 5.47 21.72
N LEU A 116 -17.89 4.40 21.08
CA LEU A 116 -16.84 4.44 20.06
C LEU A 116 -17.46 4.45 18.68
N GLU A 117 -17.07 5.42 17.88
CA GLU A 117 -17.48 5.55 16.49
C GLU A 117 -16.26 5.29 15.58
N PRO A 118 -16.40 4.45 14.55
CA PRO A 118 -15.36 4.27 13.56
C PRO A 118 -15.14 5.55 12.77
N VAL A 119 -13.89 5.86 12.45
CA VAL A 119 -13.51 7.03 11.63
C VAL A 119 -12.90 6.58 10.32
N SER A 120 -11.98 5.61 10.37
CA SER A 120 -11.36 5.06 9.19
C SER A 120 -10.82 3.67 9.42
N HIS A 121 -10.79 2.88 8.35
CA HIS A 121 -10.16 1.56 8.33
C HIS A 121 -9.34 1.39 7.06
N VAL A 122 -8.14 0.86 7.18
CA VAL A 122 -7.29 0.53 6.04
C VAL A 122 -6.62 -0.81 6.24
N VAL A 123 -6.56 -1.59 5.17
CA VAL A 123 -5.73 -2.78 5.05
C VAL A 123 -4.71 -2.50 3.96
N PHE A 124 -3.45 -2.75 4.27
CA PHE A 124 -2.32 -2.55 3.38
C PHE A 124 -1.47 -3.82 3.39
N ASN A 125 -1.03 -4.29 2.24
CA ASN A 125 -0.27 -5.54 2.14
C ASN A 125 1.00 -5.38 1.28
N VAL A 126 1.89 -6.36 1.38
CA VAL A 126 3.13 -6.40 0.56
C VAL A 126 2.83 -6.42 -0.94
N GLY A 127 1.69 -6.97 -1.35
CA GLY A 127 1.20 -6.90 -2.73
C GLY A 127 0.97 -5.45 -3.19
N ASP A 128 0.45 -4.57 -2.34
CA ASP A 128 0.26 -3.15 -2.66
C ASP A 128 1.61 -2.46 -2.94
N VAL A 129 2.65 -2.77 -2.15
CA VAL A 129 4.02 -2.29 -2.38
C VAL A 129 4.58 -2.83 -3.69
N PHE A 130 4.34 -4.11 -3.99
CA PHE A 130 4.77 -4.75 -5.23
C PHE A 130 4.11 -4.09 -6.46
N PHE A 131 2.79 -3.89 -6.43
CA PHE A 131 2.07 -3.21 -7.51
C PHE A 131 2.49 -1.75 -7.64
N ALA A 132 2.77 -1.06 -6.53
CA ALA A 132 3.33 0.28 -6.55
C ALA A 132 4.71 0.30 -7.25
N GLY A 133 5.54 -0.72 -7.04
CA GLY A 133 6.82 -0.88 -7.73
C GLY A 133 6.69 -1.07 -9.24
N ILE A 134 5.73 -1.89 -9.68
CA ILE A 134 5.40 -2.04 -11.10
C ILE A 134 4.91 -0.72 -11.68
N GLY A 135 3.95 -0.07 -11.01
CA GLY A 135 3.42 1.24 -11.41
C GLY A 135 4.51 2.29 -11.52
N ALA A 136 5.44 2.32 -10.56
CA ALA A 136 6.57 3.24 -10.55
C ALA A 136 7.48 3.04 -11.75
N PHE A 137 7.77 1.79 -12.10
CA PHE A 137 8.58 1.49 -13.28
C PHE A 137 7.90 1.97 -14.57
N ILE A 138 6.58 1.76 -14.70
CA ILE A 138 5.79 2.22 -15.85
C ILE A 138 5.82 3.76 -15.93
N LEU A 139 5.58 4.46 -14.82
CA LEU A 139 5.61 5.92 -14.77
C LEU A 139 6.98 6.49 -15.16
N LEU A 140 8.09 5.86 -14.74
CA LEU A 140 9.43 6.26 -15.17
C LEU A 140 9.64 6.10 -16.68
N LYS A 141 9.12 5.03 -17.29
CA LYS A 141 9.19 4.82 -18.74
C LYS A 141 8.34 5.85 -19.49
N LEU A 142 7.13 6.13 -19.01
CA LEU A 142 6.24 7.14 -19.58
C LEU A 142 6.83 8.54 -19.46
N GLY A 143 7.39 8.91 -18.31
CA GLY A 143 8.08 10.17 -18.10
C GLY A 143 9.27 10.33 -19.05
N LYS A 144 10.09 9.28 -19.20
CA LYS A 144 11.18 9.25 -20.18
C LYS A 144 10.65 9.45 -21.61
N TYR A 145 9.61 8.71 -21.99
CA TYR A 145 9.01 8.83 -23.32
C TYR A 145 8.47 10.24 -23.58
N GLY A 146 7.75 10.82 -22.62
CA GLY A 146 7.24 12.19 -22.68
C GLY A 146 8.35 13.22 -22.81
N PHE A 147 9.43 13.08 -22.04
CA PHE A 147 10.60 13.96 -22.13
C PHE A 147 11.26 13.92 -23.52
N TYR A 148 11.50 12.73 -24.07
CA TYR A 148 12.11 12.60 -25.39
C TYR A 148 11.18 13.06 -26.52
N ARG A 149 9.87 12.81 -26.39
CA ARG A 149 8.88 13.37 -27.32
C ARG A 149 8.91 14.90 -27.32
N TRP A 150 8.97 15.52 -26.14
CA TRP A 150 9.07 16.97 -26.00
C TRP A 150 10.40 17.51 -26.55
N ARG A 151 11.52 16.82 -26.28
CA ARG A 151 12.85 17.18 -26.77
C ARG A 151 12.93 17.15 -28.31
N TYR A 152 12.37 16.11 -28.92
CA TYR A 152 12.40 15.92 -30.38
C TYR A 152 11.20 16.53 -31.12
N ARG A 153 10.41 17.40 -30.46
CA ARG A 153 9.20 17.99 -31.07
C ARG A 153 9.46 18.79 -32.36
N ARG A 154 10.69 19.28 -32.55
CA ARG A 154 11.12 20.02 -33.76
C ARG A 154 11.88 19.14 -34.77
N ALA A 155 12.05 17.85 -34.51
CA ALA A 155 12.82 16.91 -35.34
C ALA A 155 11.96 15.66 -35.62
N PRO A 156 11.03 15.71 -36.59
CA PRO A 156 10.04 14.66 -36.81
C PRO A 156 10.65 13.30 -37.14
N GLU A 157 11.75 13.27 -37.91
CA GLU A 157 12.46 12.03 -38.23
C GLU A 157 13.07 11.36 -36.99
N GLN A 158 13.67 12.15 -36.09
CA GLN A 158 14.24 11.64 -34.83
C GLN A 158 13.14 11.13 -33.89
N LEU A 159 11.99 11.82 -33.85
CA LEU A 159 10.83 11.39 -33.08
C LEU A 159 10.26 10.06 -33.61
N ALA A 160 10.13 9.93 -34.94
CA ALA A 160 9.65 8.71 -35.57
C ALA A 160 10.60 7.52 -35.36
N ALA A 161 11.91 7.74 -35.43
CA ALA A 161 12.91 6.72 -35.10
C ALA A 161 12.82 6.31 -33.63
N TYR A 162 12.71 7.27 -32.71
CA TYR A 162 12.56 7.00 -31.28
C TYR A 162 11.26 6.23 -30.97
N HIS A 163 10.14 6.60 -31.59
CA HIS A 163 8.85 5.93 -31.39
C HIS A 163 8.89 4.48 -31.87
N ARG A 164 9.49 4.21 -33.04
CA ARG A 164 9.71 2.85 -33.53
C ARG A 164 10.56 2.02 -32.59
N ALA A 165 11.64 2.60 -32.05
CA ALA A 165 12.51 1.93 -31.09
C ALA A 165 11.77 1.58 -29.78
N VAL A 166 10.94 2.48 -29.27
CA VAL A 166 10.12 2.25 -28.08
C VAL A 166 9.12 1.12 -28.34
N TRP A 167 8.39 1.16 -29.45
CA TRP A 167 7.44 0.11 -29.82
C TRP A 167 8.08 -1.26 -30.01
N ALA A 168 9.28 -1.31 -30.60
CA ALA A 168 10.03 -2.56 -30.72
C ALA A 168 10.39 -3.15 -29.35
N SER A 169 10.71 -2.31 -28.36
CA SER A 169 10.94 -2.75 -26.99
C SER A 169 9.66 -3.20 -26.30
N VAL A 170 8.54 -2.48 -26.47
CA VAL A 170 7.24 -2.88 -25.92
C VAL A 170 6.79 -4.22 -26.48
N LYS A 171 6.88 -4.43 -27.80
CA LYS A 171 6.56 -5.71 -28.45
C LYS A 171 7.38 -6.86 -27.86
N ARG A 172 8.68 -6.67 -27.67
CA ARG A 172 9.54 -7.69 -27.04
C ARG A 172 9.10 -8.00 -25.60
N TRP A 173 8.78 -6.98 -24.81
CA TRP A 173 8.25 -7.18 -23.46
C TRP A 173 6.94 -7.96 -23.45
N LEU A 174 6.00 -7.64 -24.35
CA LEU A 174 4.73 -8.37 -24.47
C LEU A 174 4.95 -9.84 -24.84
N ILE A 175 5.88 -10.12 -25.75
CA ILE A 175 6.25 -11.49 -26.10
C ILE A 175 6.81 -12.23 -24.87
N TRP A 176 7.72 -11.62 -24.11
CA TRP A 176 8.26 -12.24 -22.89
C TRP A 176 7.19 -12.50 -21.84
N VAL A 177 6.24 -11.58 -21.66
CA VAL A 177 5.10 -11.77 -20.76
C VAL A 177 4.22 -12.93 -21.25
N ALA A 178 3.91 -13.00 -22.54
CA ALA A 178 3.13 -14.09 -23.11
C ALA A 178 3.82 -15.45 -22.95
N VAL A 179 5.14 -15.53 -23.18
CA VAL A 179 5.94 -16.73 -22.96
C VAL A 179 5.92 -17.14 -21.49
N LEU A 180 6.08 -16.19 -20.57
CA LEU A 180 6.02 -16.46 -19.13
C LEU A 180 4.64 -17.00 -18.71
N VAL A 181 3.57 -16.41 -19.21
CA VAL A 181 2.19 -16.86 -18.92
C VAL A 181 1.96 -18.27 -19.45
N LEU A 182 2.36 -18.55 -20.70
CA LEU A 182 2.26 -19.90 -21.29
C LEU A 182 3.09 -20.92 -20.51
N PHE A 183 4.27 -20.54 -20.04
CA PHE A 183 5.12 -21.39 -19.21
C PHE A 183 4.48 -21.72 -17.86
N ILE A 184 3.92 -20.72 -17.16
CA ILE A 184 3.21 -20.92 -15.88
C ILE A 184 1.96 -21.79 -16.08
N LEU A 185 1.18 -21.55 -17.14
CA LEU A 185 0.02 -22.36 -17.48
C LEU A 185 0.43 -23.81 -17.80
N GLY A 186 1.50 -24.01 -18.57
CA GLY A 186 2.03 -25.34 -18.89
C GLY A 186 2.47 -26.11 -17.65
N ILE A 187 3.14 -25.44 -16.70
CA ILE A 187 3.51 -26.04 -15.41
C ILE A 187 2.27 -26.45 -14.61
N ASN A 188 1.26 -25.57 -14.51
CA ASN A 188 0.04 -25.86 -13.76
C ASN A 188 -0.74 -27.05 -14.36
N ILE A 189 -0.78 -27.18 -15.68
CA ILE A 189 -1.41 -28.33 -16.35
C ILE A 189 -0.63 -29.61 -16.05
N LEU A 190 0.71 -29.57 -16.13
CA LEU A 190 1.55 -30.74 -15.83
C LEU A 190 1.44 -31.17 -14.35
N SER A 191 1.30 -30.23 -13.41
CA SER A 191 1.11 -30.54 -11.99
C SER A 191 -0.26 -31.10 -11.63
N GLN A 192 -1.26 -31.00 -12.52
CA GLN A 192 -2.58 -31.61 -12.32
C GLN A 192 -2.71 -33.00 -12.95
N VAL A 193 -1.74 -33.39 -13.80
CA VAL A 193 -1.73 -34.67 -14.52
C VAL A 193 -0.70 -35.65 -13.93
N ALA A 194 0.21 -35.17 -13.07
CA ALA A 194 1.16 -35.98 -12.28
C ALA A 194 0.61 -36.27 -10.88
#